data_AF-A0A524LMS4-F1
#
_entry.id   AF-A0A524LMS4-F1
#
_cell.length_a   1.000
_cell.length_b   1.000
_cell.length_c   1.000
_cell.angle_alpha   90.00
_cell.angle_beta   90.00
_cell.angle_gamma   90.00
#
_symmetry.space_group_name_H-M   'P 1'
#
loop_
_entity.id
_entity.type
_entity.pdbx_description
1 polymer ?
#
loop_
_entity_poly.entity_id
_entity_poly.type
_entity_poly.pdbx_seq_one_letter_code
_entity_poly.pdbx_strand_id
1 'polypeptide(L)'
;MIDIHSKIMCPVCGGLVIMEHADKTNLCTYCASPILGTNQDRNCTNHPEILGTEVCHVCGNLICDKCTEKRVGDYAGKLLTIVNCSKDSCVAASEWARPLNEDYQRLTDMDWADRKDNIILRVTGIGAVVMMVFELVFILGMLYFQYFTSQGAIFPTMNLYPGIIVIILMVIGNTLAAVIMQMSLQVYVHERQLASGVSLLVMLIIEVAYLLWRGLYFNLLQLEDPRFLTILLVAFLFGTLLVFIGSLGAIYVGNKKRVQLNQARKQLNLQIRKGFKNSDISKLTKKVHQRDL
;
A
#
# COMPACT_ATOMS: atom_id res chain seq x y z
N MET A 1 15.70 -45.80 -14.95
CA MET A 1 14.52 -45.14 -15.53
C MET A 1 13.68 -44.62 -14.38
N ILE A 2 13.69 -43.31 -14.14
CA ILE A 2 12.87 -42.68 -13.10
C ILE A 2 11.66 -42.08 -13.83
N ASP A 3 10.46 -42.49 -13.43
CA ASP A 3 9.20 -42.11 -14.07
C ASP A 3 8.93 -40.60 -13.99
N ILE A 4 8.22 -40.09 -15.00
CA ILE A 4 7.84 -38.67 -15.22
C ILE A 4 6.81 -38.17 -14.17
N HIS A 5 6.59 -38.93 -13.09
CA HIS A 5 5.80 -38.56 -11.91
C HIS A 5 6.47 -38.97 -10.58
N SER A 6 7.80 -39.02 -10.58
CA SER A 6 8.55 -39.27 -9.34
C SER A 6 8.48 -38.05 -8.40
N LYS A 7 8.28 -38.33 -7.12
CA LYS A 7 8.35 -37.33 -6.05
C LYS A 7 9.71 -37.44 -5.40
N ILE A 8 10.45 -36.34 -5.35
CA ILE A 8 11.73 -36.26 -4.65
C ILE A 8 11.65 -35.23 -3.52
N MET A 9 12.47 -35.42 -2.51
CA MET A 9 12.58 -34.47 -1.40
C MET A 9 13.55 -33.36 -1.78
N CYS A 10 13.16 -32.11 -1.51
CA CYS A 10 14.02 -30.96 -1.71
C CYS A 10 15.23 -31.06 -0.78
N PRO A 11 16.47 -31.00 -1.30
CA PRO A 11 17.68 -31.08 -0.47
C PRO A 11 17.89 -29.84 0.41
N VAL A 12 17.20 -28.72 0.13
CA VAL A 12 17.34 -27.46 0.86
C VAL A 12 16.39 -27.40 2.06
N CYS A 13 15.11 -27.71 1.87
CA CYS A 13 14.08 -27.55 2.90
C CYS A 13 13.36 -28.83 3.30
N GLY A 14 13.66 -29.97 2.65
CA GLY A 14 12.92 -31.22 2.84
C GLY A 14 11.50 -31.21 2.26
N GLY A 15 11.08 -30.15 1.56
CA GLY A 15 9.76 -30.06 0.93
C GLY A 15 9.61 -30.99 -0.27
N LEU A 16 8.38 -31.44 -0.53
CA LEU A 16 8.11 -32.36 -1.63
C LEU A 16 8.19 -31.65 -3.00
N VAL A 17 8.94 -32.23 -3.93
CA VAL A 17 9.07 -31.75 -5.30
C VAL A 17 8.48 -32.78 -6.24
N ILE A 18 7.55 -32.30 -7.08
CA ILE A 18 6.93 -33.10 -8.13
C ILE A 18 7.78 -32.89 -9.37
N MET A 19 8.38 -33.97 -9.87
CA MET A 19 9.16 -33.93 -11.12
C MET A 19 8.17 -33.97 -12.29
N GLU A 20 7.88 -32.80 -12.86
CA GLU A 20 7.00 -32.69 -14.03
C GLU A 20 7.78 -32.85 -15.34
N HIS A 21 9.06 -32.44 -15.33
CA HIS A 21 9.92 -32.45 -16.52
C HIS A 21 11.27 -33.09 -16.18
N ALA A 22 11.68 -34.09 -16.97
CA ALA A 22 12.96 -34.79 -16.78
C ALA A 22 14.16 -34.01 -17.34
N ASP A 23 13.91 -33.10 -18.29
CA ASP A 23 14.86 -32.32 -19.06
C ASP A 23 14.96 -30.84 -18.62
N LYS A 24 14.15 -30.43 -17.63
CA LYS A 24 14.06 -29.05 -17.14
C LYS A 24 14.16 -28.96 -15.63
N THR A 25 14.37 -27.74 -15.15
CA THR A 25 14.45 -27.45 -13.73
C THR A 25 13.05 -27.45 -13.13
N ASN A 26 12.84 -28.25 -12.10
CA ASN A 26 11.61 -28.30 -11.33
C ASN A 26 11.75 -27.38 -10.11
N LEU A 27 10.66 -26.82 -9.60
CA LEU A 27 10.69 -25.93 -8.43
C LEU A 27 10.14 -26.67 -7.22
N CYS A 28 10.79 -26.50 -6.07
CA CYS A 28 10.20 -26.97 -4.81
C CYS A 28 8.95 -26.14 -4.50
N THR A 29 7.83 -26.80 -4.27
CA THR A 29 6.56 -26.13 -3.92
C THR A 29 6.64 -25.34 -2.61
N TYR A 30 7.55 -25.73 -1.71
CA TYR A 30 7.65 -25.12 -0.39
C TYR A 30 8.58 -23.90 -0.33
N CYS A 31 9.79 -24.00 -0.90
CA CYS A 31 10.79 -22.93 -0.83
C CYS A 31 11.18 -22.33 -2.19
N ALA A 32 10.52 -22.76 -3.28
CA ALA A 32 10.85 -22.38 -4.65
C ALA A 32 12.30 -22.64 -5.08
N SER A 33 13.06 -23.49 -4.35
CA SER A 33 14.41 -23.85 -4.76
C SER A 33 14.38 -24.61 -6.09
N PRO A 34 15.26 -24.28 -7.04
CA PRO A 34 15.38 -25.03 -8.29
C PRO A 34 16.00 -26.42 -8.03
N ILE A 35 15.39 -27.46 -8.58
CA ILE A 35 15.87 -28.84 -8.55
C ILE A 35 16.00 -29.35 -9.98
N LEU A 36 17.17 -29.88 -10.29
CA LEU A 36 17.52 -30.37 -11.62
C LEU A 36 16.72 -31.61 -11.98
N GLY A 37 16.25 -31.64 -13.23
CA GLY A 37 15.79 -32.86 -13.89
C GLY A 37 16.87 -33.93 -13.93
N THR A 38 16.50 -35.21 -13.93
CA THR A 38 17.46 -36.33 -13.98
C THR A 38 18.32 -36.33 -15.23
N ASN A 39 17.83 -35.76 -16.34
CA ASN A 39 18.55 -35.66 -17.61
C ASN A 39 19.10 -34.25 -17.88
N GLN A 40 19.00 -33.36 -16.90
CA GLN A 40 19.40 -31.96 -17.05
C GLN A 40 20.83 -31.77 -16.54
N ASP A 41 21.67 -31.13 -17.36
CA ASP A 41 23.01 -30.73 -16.94
C ASP A 41 22.97 -29.47 -16.05
N ARG A 42 23.97 -29.32 -15.18
CA ARG A 42 24.16 -28.15 -14.29
C ARG A 42 24.62 -26.90 -15.06
N ASN A 43 25.06 -27.09 -16.30
CA ASN A 43 25.60 -26.05 -17.13
C ASN A 43 24.50 -25.22 -17.81
N CYS A 44 24.86 -24.01 -18.22
CA CYS A 44 23.98 -23.13 -18.97
C CYS A 44 23.59 -23.82 -20.29
N THR A 45 22.29 -23.81 -20.61
CA THR A 45 21.80 -24.46 -21.85
C THR A 45 22.42 -23.88 -23.11
N ASN A 46 22.81 -22.60 -23.09
CA ASN A 46 23.39 -21.91 -24.23
C ASN A 46 24.94 -21.86 -24.19
N HIS A 47 25.56 -22.12 -23.03
CA HIS A 47 27.01 -22.11 -22.83
C HIS A 47 27.40 -23.33 -21.97
N PRO A 48 27.60 -24.51 -22.59
CA PRO A 48 27.84 -25.76 -21.87
C PRO A 48 29.09 -25.73 -20.97
N GLU A 49 30.05 -24.88 -21.30
CA GLU A 49 31.29 -24.66 -20.55
C GLU A 49 31.12 -23.79 -19.29
N ILE A 50 29.94 -23.23 -19.03
CA ILE A 50 29.66 -22.35 -17.89
C ILE A 50 28.53 -22.91 -17.04
N LEU A 51 28.68 -22.88 -15.71
CA LEU A 51 27.62 -23.24 -14.76
C LEU A 51 26.40 -22.31 -14.90
N GLY A 52 25.20 -22.88 -14.87
CA GLY A 52 23.96 -22.11 -14.77
C GLY A 52 23.83 -21.45 -13.41
N THR A 53 23.52 -20.16 -13.38
CA THR A 53 23.37 -19.36 -12.16
C THR A 53 21.89 -19.12 -11.83
N GLU A 54 21.05 -18.96 -12.85
CA GLU A 54 19.61 -18.69 -12.69
C GLU A 54 18.76 -19.64 -13.56
N VAL A 55 17.46 -19.70 -13.27
CA VAL A 55 16.47 -20.49 -14.01
C VAL A 55 15.53 -19.56 -14.77
N CYS A 56 15.39 -19.76 -16.07
CA CYS A 56 14.42 -19.03 -16.87
C CYS A 56 12.99 -19.36 -16.42
N HIS A 57 12.23 -18.38 -15.94
CA HIS A 57 10.87 -18.55 -15.44
C HIS A 57 9.87 -19.00 -16.54
N VAL A 58 10.14 -18.71 -17.82
CA VAL A 58 9.25 -19.13 -18.93
C VAL A 58 9.50 -20.57 -19.36
N CYS A 59 10.75 -20.95 -19.69
CA CYS A 59 11.04 -22.27 -20.24
C CYS A 59 11.56 -23.30 -19.23
N GLY A 60 11.96 -22.89 -18.02
CA GLY A 60 12.52 -23.76 -16.99
C GLY A 60 13.98 -24.15 -17.19
N ASN A 61 14.67 -23.57 -18.18
CA ASN A 61 16.06 -23.87 -18.49
C ASN A 61 17.04 -23.14 -17.56
N LEU A 62 18.18 -23.77 -17.27
CA LEU A 62 19.30 -23.11 -16.60
C LEU A 62 20.06 -22.20 -17.55
N ILE A 63 20.34 -21.00 -17.08
CA ILE A 63 21.06 -19.97 -17.82
C ILE A 63 22.17 -19.38 -16.96
N CYS A 64 23.25 -18.98 -17.62
CA CYS A 64 24.32 -18.19 -17.00
C CYS A 64 23.97 -16.70 -17.01
N ASP A 65 24.70 -15.89 -16.25
CA ASP A 65 24.51 -14.44 -16.16
C ASP A 65 24.55 -13.75 -17.54
N LYS A 66 25.37 -14.24 -18.47
CA LYS A 66 25.46 -13.69 -19.84
C LYS A 66 24.21 -13.91 -20.68
N CYS A 67 23.44 -14.97 -20.40
CA CYS A 67 22.22 -15.32 -21.11
C CYS A 67 20.96 -14.84 -20.39
N THR A 68 21.12 -14.18 -19.24
CA THR A 68 20.04 -13.79 -18.35
C THR A 68 19.57 -12.39 -18.68
N GLU A 69 18.29 -12.26 -18.96
CA GLU A 69 17.61 -10.97 -19.06
C GLU A 69 16.60 -10.86 -17.92
N LYS A 70 16.89 -9.99 -16.96
CA LYS A 70 15.97 -9.68 -15.86
C LYS A 70 14.97 -8.66 -16.36
N ARG A 71 13.68 -8.93 -16.19
CA ARG A 71 12.57 -8.02 -16.51
C ARG A 71 11.75 -7.77 -15.26
N VAL A 72 11.13 -6.60 -15.15
CA VAL A 72 10.19 -6.27 -14.07
C VAL A 72 8.80 -6.05 -14.63
N GLY A 73 7.84 -6.78 -14.08
CA GLY A 73 6.42 -6.62 -14.34
C GLY A 73 5.68 -6.11 -13.10
N ASP A 74 4.66 -5.29 -13.30
CA ASP A 74 3.70 -4.94 -12.24
C ASP A 74 2.58 -6.00 -12.25
N TYR A 75 2.46 -6.77 -11.16
CA TYR A 75 1.37 -7.72 -10.98
C TYR A 75 0.62 -7.37 -9.69
N ALA A 76 -0.63 -6.91 -9.86
CA ALA A 76 -1.51 -6.51 -8.75
C ALA A 76 -0.89 -5.46 -7.80
N GLY A 77 -0.05 -4.56 -8.31
CA GLY A 77 0.62 -3.52 -7.51
C GLY A 77 1.89 -3.98 -6.80
N LYS A 78 2.37 -5.20 -7.07
CA LYS A 78 3.69 -5.68 -6.63
C LYS A 78 4.60 -5.86 -7.84
N LEU A 79 5.83 -5.34 -7.73
CA LEU A 79 6.87 -5.53 -8.73
C LEU A 79 7.42 -6.95 -8.63
N LEU A 80 7.26 -7.74 -9.69
CA LEU A 80 7.83 -9.07 -9.81
C LEU A 80 9.03 -9.02 -10.76
N THR A 81 10.16 -9.59 -10.33
CA THR A 81 11.33 -9.78 -11.20
C THR A 81 11.21 -11.12 -11.90
N ILE A 82 11.23 -11.09 -13.22
CA ILE A 82 11.13 -12.25 -14.10
C ILE A 82 12.49 -12.45 -14.75
N VAL A 83 13.05 -13.63 -14.54
CA VAL A 83 14.30 -14.05 -15.15
C VAL A 83 13.97 -14.76 -16.46
N ASN A 84 14.42 -14.23 -17.60
CA ASN A 84 14.18 -14.83 -18.91
C ASN A 84 15.49 -15.16 -19.62
N CYS A 85 15.44 -16.17 -20.46
CA CYS A 85 16.53 -16.50 -21.39
C CYS A 85 16.35 -15.77 -22.73
N SER A 86 17.42 -15.68 -23.50
CA SER A 86 17.49 -14.99 -24.79
C SER A 86 16.71 -15.66 -25.94
N LYS A 87 15.94 -16.72 -25.69
CA LYS A 87 15.15 -17.40 -26.72
C LYS A 87 13.95 -16.54 -27.11
N ASP A 88 13.69 -16.39 -28.40
CA ASP A 88 12.60 -15.55 -28.93
C ASP A 88 11.23 -15.88 -28.33
N SER A 89 10.95 -17.17 -28.10
CA SER A 89 9.71 -17.61 -27.45
C SER A 89 9.58 -17.15 -26.00
N CYS A 90 10.70 -17.06 -25.27
CA CYS A 90 10.73 -16.60 -23.88
C CYS A 90 10.67 -15.08 -23.79
N VAL A 91 11.32 -14.38 -24.72
CA VAL A 91 11.23 -12.93 -24.86
C VAL A 91 9.80 -12.52 -25.20
N ALA A 92 9.14 -13.18 -26.16
CA ALA A 92 7.75 -12.91 -26.53
C ALA A 92 6.78 -13.13 -25.35
N ALA A 93 6.95 -14.21 -24.59
CA ALA A 93 6.10 -14.50 -23.42
C ALA A 93 6.28 -13.50 -22.27
N SER A 94 7.41 -12.79 -22.23
CA SER A 94 7.77 -11.84 -21.18
C SER A 94 7.82 -10.38 -21.65
N GLU A 95 7.39 -10.11 -22.89
CA GLU A 95 7.43 -8.77 -23.49
C GLU A 95 6.59 -7.74 -22.72
N TRP A 96 5.56 -8.21 -22.03
CA TRP A 96 4.73 -7.40 -21.14
C TRP A 96 5.51 -6.82 -19.94
N ALA A 97 6.65 -7.42 -19.56
CA ALA A 97 7.54 -6.95 -18.52
C ALA A 97 8.73 -6.18 -19.14
N ARG A 98 9.06 -5.03 -18.56
CA ARG A 98 10.14 -4.18 -19.08
C ARG A 98 11.50 -4.72 -18.63
N PRO A 99 12.55 -4.67 -19.48
CA PRO A 99 13.89 -5.02 -19.05
C PRO A 99 14.30 -4.19 -17.83
N LEU A 100 14.84 -4.88 -16.83
CA LEU A 100 15.31 -4.30 -15.59
C LEU A 100 16.60 -3.53 -15.89
N ASN A 101 16.61 -2.25 -15.57
CA ASN A 101 17.84 -1.48 -15.54
C ASN A 101 18.41 -1.58 -14.12
N GLU A 102 19.47 -2.37 -13.94
CA GLU A 102 20.10 -2.60 -12.63
C GLU A 102 20.63 -1.30 -12.01
N ASP A 103 21.17 -0.38 -12.84
CA ASP A 103 21.61 0.93 -12.38
C ASP A 103 20.42 1.79 -11.92
N TYR A 104 19.27 1.68 -12.60
CA TYR A 104 18.05 2.36 -12.17
C TYR A 104 17.59 1.81 -10.82
N GLN A 105 17.55 0.48 -10.66
CA GLN A 105 17.14 -0.15 -9.41
C GLN A 105 18.04 0.25 -8.24
N ARG A 106 19.35 0.28 -8.46
CA ARG A 106 20.33 0.73 -7.46
C ARG A 106 20.13 2.19 -7.06
N LEU A 107 19.81 3.06 -8.01
CA LEU A 107 19.55 4.48 -7.75
C LEU A 107 18.17 4.73 -7.12
N THR A 108 17.23 3.82 -7.33
CA THR A 108 15.86 3.89 -6.78
C THR A 108 15.64 2.99 -5.57
N ASP A 109 16.70 2.50 -4.95
CA ASP A 109 16.61 1.79 -3.69
C ASP A 109 16.02 2.73 -2.60
N MET A 110 14.93 2.28 -1.97
CA MET A 110 14.13 3.03 -1.02
C MET A 110 14.10 2.38 0.37
N ASP A 111 15.04 1.50 0.70
CA ASP A 111 15.14 0.87 2.03
C ASP A 111 15.10 1.89 3.20
N TRP A 112 15.63 3.09 2.98
CA TRP A 112 15.59 4.18 3.96
C TRP A 112 14.16 4.66 4.27
N ALA A 113 13.24 4.52 3.30
CA ALA A 113 11.88 5.01 3.40
C ALA A 113 10.98 4.06 4.17
N ASP A 114 11.18 2.74 4.08
CA ASP A 114 10.36 1.74 4.78
C ASP A 114 10.35 1.97 6.29
N ARG A 115 11.52 2.31 6.86
CA ARG A 115 11.62 2.67 8.29
C ARG A 115 10.82 3.92 8.63
N LYS A 116 10.82 4.93 7.74
CA LYS A 116 10.08 6.18 7.96
C LYS A 116 8.59 5.97 7.81
N ASP A 117 8.18 5.15 6.85
CA ASP A 117 6.79 4.81 6.57
C ASP A 117 6.12 4.11 7.75
N ASN A 118 6.84 3.17 8.39
CA ASN A 118 6.36 2.51 9.61
C ASN A 118 6.20 3.48 10.79
N ILE A 119 7.13 4.43 10.96
CA ILE A 119 7.01 5.46 12.02
C ILE A 119 5.81 6.36 11.76
N ILE A 120 5.65 6.82 10.51
CA ILE A 120 4.53 7.67 10.09
C ILE A 120 3.20 6.96 10.38
N LEU A 121 3.07 5.68 9.99
CA LEU A 121 1.87 4.88 10.22
C LEU A 121 1.53 4.73 11.71
N ARG A 122 2.53 4.51 12.57
CA ARG A 122 2.30 4.41 14.01
C ARG A 122 1.81 5.73 14.60
N VAL A 123 2.43 6.84 14.20
CA VAL A 123 2.06 8.18 14.69
C VAL A 123 0.66 8.57 14.22
N THR A 124 0.37 8.43 12.92
CA THR A 124 -0.98 8.71 12.38
C THR A 124 -2.03 7.76 12.94
N GLY A 125 -1.71 6.47 13.08
CA GLY A 125 -2.60 5.46 13.64
C GLY A 125 -2.96 5.73 15.09
N ILE A 126 -1.99 6.07 15.95
CA ILE A 126 -2.26 6.47 17.34
C ILE A 126 -3.12 7.74 17.35
N GLY A 127 -2.79 8.73 16.52
CA GLY A 127 -3.59 9.95 16.39
C GLY A 127 -5.05 9.67 16.03
N ALA A 128 -5.28 8.81 15.04
CA ALA A 128 -6.63 8.41 14.60
C ALA A 128 -7.40 7.68 15.72
N VAL A 129 -6.76 6.78 16.46
CA VAL A 129 -7.39 6.08 17.59
C VAL A 129 -7.77 7.07 18.70
N VAL A 130 -6.89 8.03 19.03
CA VAL A 130 -7.19 9.08 20.00
C VAL A 130 -8.40 9.91 19.56
N MET A 131 -8.49 10.27 18.28
CA MET A 131 -9.61 11.02 17.71
C MET A 131 -10.93 10.23 17.77
N MET A 132 -10.90 8.91 17.50
CA MET A 132 -12.07 8.05 17.67
C MET A 132 -12.54 7.95 19.12
N VAL A 133 -11.62 7.77 20.07
CA VAL A 133 -11.95 7.74 21.50
C VAL A 133 -12.50 9.09 21.95
N PHE A 134 -11.90 10.18 21.47
CA PHE A 134 -12.39 11.53 21.69
C PHE A 134 -13.84 11.68 21.21
N GLU A 135 -14.17 11.29 19.97
CA GLU A 135 -15.54 11.37 19.44
C GLU A 135 -16.51 10.54 20.29
N LEU A 136 -16.12 9.33 20.70
CA LEU A 136 -16.96 8.50 21.57
C LEU A 136 -17.26 9.18 22.92
N VAL A 137 -16.24 9.74 23.58
CA VAL A 137 -16.40 10.45 24.85
C VAL A 137 -17.23 11.72 24.66
N PHE A 138 -17.02 12.45 23.56
CA PHE A 138 -17.82 13.61 23.20
C PHE A 138 -19.30 13.23 23.04
N ILE A 139 -19.58 12.12 22.37
CA ILE A 139 -20.94 11.59 22.18
C ILE A 139 -21.63 11.29 23.50
N LEU A 140 -20.99 10.47 24.33
CA LEU A 140 -21.53 10.08 25.62
C LEU A 140 -21.73 11.30 26.53
N GLY A 141 -20.79 12.25 26.50
CA GLY A 141 -20.88 13.49 27.27
C GLY A 141 -22.07 14.35 26.83
N MET A 142 -22.27 14.58 25.54
CA MET A 142 -23.41 15.38 25.08
C MET A 142 -24.76 14.71 25.37
N LEU A 143 -24.86 13.38 25.21
CA LEU A 143 -26.07 12.65 25.59
C LEU A 143 -26.32 12.74 27.10
N TYR A 144 -25.27 12.65 27.91
CA TYR A 144 -25.36 12.83 29.35
C TYR A 144 -25.91 14.22 29.70
N PHE A 145 -25.31 15.29 29.16
CA PHE A 145 -25.79 16.65 29.44
C PHE A 145 -27.22 16.88 28.92
N GLN A 146 -27.56 16.34 27.75
CA GLN A 146 -28.89 16.52 27.14
C GLN A 146 -30.02 15.85 27.92
N TYR A 147 -29.81 14.64 28.47
CA TYR A 147 -30.88 13.83 29.07
C TYR A 147 -30.85 13.77 30.60
N PHE A 148 -29.69 13.96 31.23
CA PHE A 148 -29.51 13.75 32.67
C PHE A 148 -29.18 15.01 33.46
N THR A 149 -28.98 16.16 32.79
CA THR A 149 -28.67 17.43 33.46
C THR A 149 -29.66 18.52 33.07
N SER A 150 -29.86 19.51 33.95
CA SER A 150 -30.68 20.70 33.69
C SER A 150 -30.13 21.57 32.55
N GLN A 151 -28.86 21.37 32.17
CA GLN A 151 -28.19 22.09 31.09
C GLN A 151 -28.67 21.68 29.70
N GLY A 152 -29.44 20.58 29.58
CA GLY A 152 -30.08 20.18 28.34
C GLY A 152 -30.96 21.27 27.69
N ALA A 153 -31.42 22.25 28.48
CA ALA A 153 -32.20 23.40 28.02
C ALA A 153 -31.37 24.47 27.28
N ILE A 154 -30.04 24.45 27.43
CA ILE A 154 -29.11 25.40 26.80
C ILE A 154 -28.75 24.93 25.38
N PHE A 155 -28.96 23.64 25.09
CA PHE A 155 -28.64 23.06 23.78
C PHE A 155 -29.77 23.28 22.77
N PRO A 156 -29.42 23.44 21.48
CA PRO A 156 -30.41 23.58 20.41
C PRO A 156 -31.28 22.32 20.29
N THR A 157 -32.58 22.46 20.53
CA THR A 157 -33.59 21.42 20.31
C THR A 157 -34.35 21.69 19.01
N MET A 158 -34.50 20.69 18.15
CA MET A 158 -35.54 20.76 17.11
C MET A 158 -36.90 20.44 17.75
N ASN A 159 -37.90 21.27 17.44
CA ASN A 159 -39.25 21.29 18.02
C ASN A 159 -40.03 19.95 18.06
N LEU A 160 -39.55 18.86 17.45
CA LEU A 160 -40.20 17.55 17.49
C LEU A 160 -39.54 16.53 18.42
N TYR A 161 -38.21 16.52 18.61
CA TYR A 161 -37.51 15.56 19.48
C TYR A 161 -36.14 16.11 19.94
N PRO A 162 -35.93 16.34 21.25
CA PRO A 162 -34.63 16.72 21.79
C PRO A 162 -33.58 15.63 21.54
N GLY A 163 -32.40 16.00 21.06
CA GLY A 163 -31.24 15.09 20.90
C GLY A 163 -31.08 14.40 19.54
N ILE A 164 -32.06 14.42 18.62
CA ILE A 164 -31.86 13.85 17.27
C ILE A 164 -30.74 14.56 16.51
N ILE A 165 -30.67 15.90 16.63
CA ILE A 165 -29.63 16.68 15.98
C ILE A 165 -28.24 16.38 16.56
N VAL A 166 -28.16 16.10 17.86
CA VAL A 166 -26.93 15.65 18.53
C VAL A 166 -26.47 14.33 17.91
N ILE A 167 -27.37 13.36 17.78
CA ILE A 167 -27.07 12.05 17.18
C ILE A 167 -26.61 12.18 15.72
N ILE A 168 -27.31 12.96 14.88
CA ILE A 168 -26.96 13.12 13.47
C ILE A 168 -25.56 13.74 13.31
N LEU A 169 -25.28 14.82 14.04
CA LEU A 169 -23.98 15.49 13.98
C LEU A 169 -22.86 14.60 14.53
N MET A 170 -23.19 13.68 15.42
CA MET A 170 -22.24 12.71 15.97
C MET A 170 -21.93 11.56 15.03
N VAL A 171 -22.93 11.06 14.30
CA VAL A 171 -22.73 10.08 13.23
C VAL A 171 -21.84 10.67 12.14
N ILE A 172 -22.05 11.93 11.75
CA ILE A 172 -21.21 12.60 10.76
C ILE A 172 -19.77 12.73 11.25
N GLY A 173 -19.56 13.18 12.50
CA GLY A 173 -18.22 13.29 13.10
C GLY A 173 -17.47 11.95 13.15
N ASN A 174 -18.12 10.89 13.64
CA ASN A 174 -17.54 9.55 13.65
C ASN A 174 -17.21 9.02 12.26
N THR A 175 -18.06 9.31 11.27
CA THR A 175 -17.81 8.91 9.88
C THR A 175 -16.57 9.61 9.35
N LEU A 176 -16.38 10.90 9.67
CA LEU A 176 -15.19 11.66 9.30
C LEU A 176 -13.91 11.03 9.91
N ALA A 177 -13.93 10.77 11.22
CA ALA A 177 -12.82 10.14 11.93
C ALA A 177 -12.49 8.74 11.37
N ALA A 178 -13.50 7.94 11.02
CA ALA A 178 -13.33 6.65 10.38
C ALA A 178 -12.69 6.76 8.99
N VAL A 179 -13.09 7.76 8.19
CA VAL A 179 -12.46 8.02 6.88
C VAL A 179 -11.01 8.45 7.05
N ILE A 180 -10.68 9.27 8.04
CA ILE A 180 -9.28 9.63 8.36
C ILE A 180 -8.48 8.38 8.70
N MET A 181 -9.01 7.49 9.53
CA MET A 181 -8.36 6.22 9.88
C MET A 181 -8.13 5.35 8.64
N GLN A 182 -9.15 5.16 7.80
CA GLN A 182 -9.06 4.37 6.57
C GLN A 182 -8.00 4.96 5.61
N MET A 183 -8.00 6.28 5.43
CA MET A 183 -7.04 6.99 4.59
C MET A 183 -5.62 6.88 5.14
N SER A 184 -5.44 6.91 6.46
CA SER A 184 -4.13 6.73 7.10
C SER A 184 -3.52 5.36 6.82
N LEU A 185 -4.34 4.31 6.74
CA LEU A 185 -3.91 2.97 6.37
C LEU A 185 -3.58 2.85 4.87
N GLN A 186 -4.33 3.54 4.00
CA GLN A 186 -4.09 3.52 2.56
C GLN A 186 -2.78 4.20 2.13
N VAL A 187 -2.23 5.12 2.94
CA VAL A 187 -0.90 5.72 2.73
C VAL A 187 0.17 4.63 2.53
N TYR A 188 0.05 3.51 3.23
CA TYR A 188 1.02 2.41 3.21
C TYR A 188 0.83 1.46 2.04
N VAL A 189 -0.43 1.16 1.67
CA VAL A 189 -0.74 0.09 0.71
C VAL A 189 -0.44 0.48 -0.74
N HIS A 190 -0.50 1.77 -1.09
CA HIS A 190 -0.55 2.18 -2.51
C HIS A 190 0.66 2.94 -3.07
N GLU A 191 1.82 3.01 -2.39
CA GLU A 191 3.00 3.84 -2.79
C GLU A 191 2.69 5.34 -3.05
N ARG A 192 1.44 5.78 -2.87
CA ARG A 192 0.93 7.13 -3.13
C ARG A 192 0.98 7.98 -1.87
N GLN A 193 2.13 8.03 -1.22
CA GLN A 193 2.34 8.70 0.07
C GLN A 193 2.10 10.21 0.01
N LEU A 194 2.45 10.84 -1.12
CA LEU A 194 2.22 12.26 -1.33
C LEU A 194 0.73 12.60 -1.38
N ALA A 195 -0.04 11.88 -2.21
CA ALA A 195 -1.47 12.15 -2.40
C ALA A 195 -2.25 11.86 -1.12
N SER A 196 -1.97 10.73 -0.47
CA SER A 196 -2.61 10.33 0.78
C SER A 196 -2.26 11.28 1.94
N GLY A 197 -1.01 11.73 2.05
CA GLY A 197 -0.60 12.73 3.03
C GLY A 197 -1.30 14.09 2.87
N VAL A 198 -1.50 14.54 1.62
CA VAL A 198 -2.28 15.75 1.30
C VAL A 198 -3.76 15.55 1.63
N SER A 199 -4.36 14.41 1.24
CA SER A 199 -5.74 14.11 1.56
C SER A 199 -5.99 14.06 3.07
N LEU A 200 -5.07 13.47 3.84
CA LEU A 200 -5.13 13.48 5.32
C LEU A 200 -5.11 14.90 5.88
N LEU A 201 -4.26 15.78 5.34
CA LEU A 201 -4.20 17.18 5.78
C LEU A 201 -5.54 17.90 5.54
N VAL A 202 -6.12 17.72 4.35
CA VAL A 202 -7.41 18.32 4.01
C VAL A 202 -8.52 17.80 4.92
N MET A 203 -8.59 16.49 5.16
CA MET A 203 -9.58 15.92 6.07
C MET A 203 -9.40 16.41 7.51
N LEU A 204 -8.17 16.56 7.97
CA LEU A 204 -7.89 17.12 9.30
C LEU A 204 -8.41 18.55 9.44
N ILE A 205 -8.25 19.39 8.41
CA ILE A 205 -8.78 20.77 8.41
C ILE A 205 -10.31 20.75 8.50
N ILE A 206 -10.96 19.87 7.73
CA ILE A 206 -12.42 19.72 7.77
C ILE A 206 -12.88 19.26 9.16
N GLU A 207 -12.17 18.33 9.79
CA GLU A 207 -12.50 17.83 11.13
C GLU A 207 -12.40 18.91 12.21
N VAL A 208 -11.31 19.70 12.18
CA VAL A 208 -11.13 20.83 13.09
C VAL A 208 -12.23 21.87 12.90
N ALA A 209 -12.53 22.24 11.65
CA ALA A 209 -13.61 23.18 11.35
C ALA A 209 -14.96 22.66 11.85
N TYR A 210 -15.23 21.37 11.63
CA TYR A 210 -16.46 20.71 12.07
C TYR A 210 -16.59 20.67 13.59
N LEU A 211 -15.50 20.38 14.32
CA LEU A 211 -15.49 20.41 15.78
C LEU A 211 -15.71 21.80 16.34
N LEU A 212 -15.03 22.82 15.80
CA LEU A 212 -15.20 24.20 16.25
C LEU A 212 -16.65 24.66 16.04
N TRP A 213 -17.22 24.35 14.88
CA TRP A 213 -18.62 24.63 14.58
C TRP A 213 -19.56 23.89 15.54
N ARG A 214 -19.35 22.60 15.82
CA ARG A 214 -20.15 21.83 16.80
C ARG A 214 -20.03 22.43 18.21
N GLY A 215 -18.85 22.84 18.63
CA GLY A 215 -18.62 23.44 19.94
C GLY A 215 -19.39 24.75 20.12
N LEU A 216 -19.45 25.57 19.07
CA LEU A 216 -20.26 26.78 19.04
C LEU A 216 -21.77 26.47 18.99
N TYR A 217 -22.16 25.50 18.16
CA TYR A 217 -23.55 25.09 17.99
C TYR A 217 -24.16 24.55 19.29
N PHE A 218 -23.41 23.74 20.03
CA PHE A 218 -23.81 23.25 21.35
C PHE A 218 -23.48 24.22 22.48
N ASN A 219 -22.97 25.42 22.18
CA ASN A 219 -22.72 26.47 23.15
C ASN A 219 -21.89 25.98 24.36
N LEU A 220 -20.88 25.14 24.11
CA LEU A 220 -20.10 24.45 25.15
C LEU A 220 -19.35 25.41 26.07
N LEU A 221 -19.20 26.67 25.68
CA LEU A 221 -18.61 27.73 26.51
C LEU A 221 -19.47 28.10 27.73
N GLN A 222 -20.77 27.79 27.70
CA GLN A 222 -21.71 28.05 28.81
C GLN A 222 -21.87 26.86 29.75
N LEU A 223 -21.10 25.79 29.56
CA LEU A 223 -21.03 24.68 30.51
C LEU A 223 -20.56 25.18 31.88
N GLU A 224 -21.30 24.83 32.92
CA GLU A 224 -21.05 25.26 34.29
C GLU A 224 -19.74 24.69 34.85
N ASP A 225 -19.34 23.49 34.40
CA ASP A 225 -18.02 22.92 34.66
C ASP A 225 -17.12 22.99 33.40
N PRO A 226 -16.07 23.84 33.39
CA PRO A 226 -15.17 24.00 32.25
C PRO A 226 -14.20 22.82 32.08
N ARG A 227 -14.09 21.91 33.05
CA ARG A 227 -13.13 20.79 33.01
C ARG A 227 -13.43 19.84 31.87
N PHE A 228 -14.71 19.55 31.63
CA PHE A 228 -15.13 18.66 30.54
C PHE A 228 -14.66 19.17 29.17
N LEU A 229 -14.91 20.45 28.88
CA LEU A 229 -14.48 21.09 27.64
C LEU A 229 -12.95 21.13 27.53
N THR A 230 -12.25 21.44 28.63
CA THR A 230 -10.79 21.53 28.65
C THR A 230 -10.14 20.19 28.34
N ILE A 231 -10.60 19.10 28.97
CA ILE A 231 -10.07 17.74 28.74
C ILE A 231 -10.29 17.32 27.28
N LEU A 232 -11.49 17.58 26.75
CA LEU A 232 -11.83 17.29 25.37
C LEU A 232 -10.94 18.04 24.37
N LEU A 233 -10.72 19.35 24.59
CA LEU A 233 -9.84 20.16 23.75
C LEU A 233 -8.39 19.66 23.78
N VAL A 234 -7.88 19.28 24.94
CA VAL A 234 -6.52 18.72 25.07
C VAL A 234 -6.40 17.39 24.33
N ALA A 235 -7.36 16.49 24.49
CA ALA A 235 -7.38 15.20 23.81
C ALA A 235 -7.45 15.37 22.28
N PHE A 236 -8.31 16.26 21.81
CA PHE A 236 -8.44 16.58 20.39
C PHE A 236 -7.18 17.24 19.83
N LEU A 237 -6.60 18.22 20.54
CA LEU A 237 -5.35 18.88 20.14
C LEU A 237 -4.20 17.86 20.02
N PHE A 238 -4.12 16.93 20.97
CA PHE A 238 -3.11 15.87 20.93
C PHE A 238 -3.31 14.95 19.72
N GLY A 239 -4.53 14.46 19.51
CA GLY A 239 -4.87 13.61 18.36
C GLY A 239 -4.61 14.30 17.02
N THR A 240 -5.06 15.54 16.87
CA THR A 240 -4.85 16.35 15.65
C THR A 240 -3.38 16.64 15.39
N LEU A 241 -2.58 16.92 16.42
CA LEU A 241 -1.13 17.14 16.27
C LEU A 241 -0.39 15.89 15.80
N LEU A 242 -0.76 14.71 16.30
CA LEU A 242 -0.20 13.43 15.82
C LEU A 242 -0.55 13.18 14.34
N VAL A 243 -1.83 13.34 13.96
CA VAL A 243 -2.26 13.18 12.56
C VAL A 243 -1.58 14.20 11.65
N PHE A 244 -1.42 15.44 12.10
CA PHE A 244 -0.73 16.51 11.38
C PHE A 244 0.75 16.19 11.14
N ILE A 245 1.49 15.80 12.18
CA ILE A 245 2.90 15.42 12.07
C ILE A 245 3.07 14.24 11.11
N GLY A 246 2.20 13.24 11.22
CA GLY A 246 2.24 12.09 10.33
C GLY A 246 1.89 12.44 8.88
N SER A 247 0.92 13.33 8.65
CA SER A 247 0.60 13.89 7.34
C SER A 247 1.80 14.61 6.71
N LEU A 248 2.46 15.51 7.45
CA LEU A 248 3.67 16.20 6.98
C LEU A 248 4.80 15.22 6.68
N GLY A 249 4.98 14.21 7.52
CA GLY A 249 5.94 13.13 7.30
C GLY A 249 5.68 12.39 5.99
N ALA A 250 4.43 12.01 5.73
CA ALA A 250 4.03 11.33 4.49
C ALA A 250 4.27 12.20 3.24
N ILE A 251 3.95 13.49 3.31
CA ILE A 251 4.19 14.45 2.23
C ILE A 251 5.70 14.59 1.98
N TYR A 252 6.50 14.75 3.03
CA TYR A 252 7.95 14.91 2.93
C TYR A 252 8.61 13.67 2.31
N VAL A 253 8.31 12.48 2.83
CA VAL A 253 8.85 11.21 2.31
C VAL A 253 8.39 11.00 0.87
N GLY A 254 7.11 11.19 0.59
CA GLY A 254 6.56 11.07 -0.76
C GLY A 254 7.22 12.03 -1.77
N ASN A 255 7.51 13.27 -1.37
CA ASN A 255 8.21 14.22 -2.22
C ASN A 255 9.67 13.82 -2.44
N LYS A 256 10.37 13.36 -1.39
CA LYS A 256 11.76 12.87 -1.50
C LYS A 256 11.86 11.65 -2.43
N LYS A 257 10.95 10.68 -2.32
CA LYS A 257 10.82 9.54 -3.24
C LYS A 257 10.65 10.01 -4.69
N ARG A 258 9.75 10.97 -4.92
CA ARG A 258 9.52 11.55 -6.26
C ARG A 258 10.76 12.23 -6.84
N VAL A 259 11.51 12.97 -6.03
CA VAL A 259 12.75 13.63 -6.46
C VAL A 259 13.83 12.60 -6.80
N GLN A 260 14.02 11.57 -5.96
CA GLN A 260 15.00 10.50 -6.21
C GLN A 260 14.69 9.76 -7.52
N LEU A 261 13.43 9.39 -7.76
CA LEU A 261 13.00 8.78 -9.03
C LEU A 261 13.29 9.68 -10.23
N ASN A 262 13.01 10.99 -10.12
CA ASN A 262 13.27 11.94 -11.19
C ASN A 262 14.77 12.15 -11.44
N GLN A 263 15.59 12.13 -10.39
CA GLN A 263 17.05 12.24 -10.51
C GLN A 263 17.65 10.98 -11.14
N ALA A 264 17.25 9.79 -10.71
CA ALA A 264 17.67 8.52 -11.31
C ALA A 264 17.33 8.47 -12.81
N ARG A 265 16.12 8.91 -13.20
CA ARG A 265 15.72 9.02 -14.62
C ARG A 265 16.62 9.97 -15.41
N LYS A 266 16.97 11.13 -14.84
CA LYS A 266 17.87 12.10 -15.50
C LYS A 266 19.29 11.56 -15.64
N GLN A 267 19.83 10.94 -14.60
CA GLN A 267 21.19 10.39 -14.60
C GLN A 267 21.35 9.27 -15.64
N LEU A 268 20.31 8.46 -15.82
CA LEU A 268 20.33 7.35 -16.78
C LEU A 268 19.81 7.74 -18.17
N ASN A 269 19.59 9.03 -18.43
CA ASN A 269 19.00 9.53 -19.69
C ASN A 269 17.71 8.80 -20.11
N LEU A 270 16.96 8.29 -19.14
CA LEU A 270 15.68 7.63 -19.35
C LEU A 270 14.63 8.72 -19.59
N GLN A 271 14.64 9.32 -20.78
CA GLN A 271 13.56 10.19 -21.21
C GLN A 271 12.29 9.35 -21.30
N ILE A 272 11.32 9.69 -20.45
CA ILE A 272 9.96 9.19 -20.60
C ILE A 272 9.49 9.67 -21.99
N ARG A 273 9.35 8.75 -22.95
CA ARG A 273 8.42 8.96 -24.07
C ARG A 273 7.07 9.28 -23.41
N LYS A 274 6.69 10.56 -23.39
CA LYS A 274 5.37 11.03 -22.96
C LYS A 274 4.34 10.37 -23.87
N GLY A 275 3.86 9.20 -23.50
CA GLY A 275 3.06 8.37 -24.39
C GLY A 275 2.47 7.16 -23.69
N PHE A 276 1.93 7.34 -22.48
CA PHE A 276 0.85 6.48 -21.97
C PHE A 276 -0.15 7.41 -21.31
N LYS A 277 -1.03 7.99 -22.15
CA LYS A 277 -2.34 8.45 -21.68
C LYS A 277 -3.05 7.20 -21.15
N ASN A 278 -3.72 7.33 -20.02
CA ASN A 278 -4.64 6.35 -19.43
C ASN A 278 -5.84 5.96 -20.35
N SER A 279 -5.76 6.20 -21.67
CA SER A 279 -6.78 5.85 -22.66
C SER A 279 -6.60 4.46 -23.28
N ASP A 280 -5.46 3.79 -23.07
CA ASP A 280 -5.23 2.45 -23.68
C ASP A 280 -5.53 1.29 -22.74
N ILE A 281 -5.64 1.52 -21.43
CA ILE A 281 -6.13 0.50 -20.47
C ILE A 281 -7.64 0.26 -20.67
N SER A 282 -8.42 1.29 -21.04
CA SER A 282 -9.86 1.13 -21.34
C SER A 282 -10.15 0.49 -22.70
N LYS A 283 -9.17 0.48 -23.61
CA LYS A 283 -9.27 -0.23 -24.90
C LYS A 283 -8.85 -1.70 -24.80
N LEU A 284 -7.95 -2.03 -23.87
CA LEU A 284 -7.58 -3.42 -23.59
C LEU A 284 -8.69 -4.17 -22.82
N THR A 285 -9.38 -3.54 -21.86
CA THR A 285 -10.54 -4.15 -21.19
C THR A 285 -11.76 -4.32 -22.10
N LYS A 286 -11.98 -3.41 -23.07
CA LYS A 286 -13.07 -3.58 -24.05
C LYS A 286 -12.83 -4.70 -25.07
N LYS A 287 -11.57 -5.00 -25.42
CA LYS A 287 -11.28 -6.10 -26.37
C LYS A 287 -11.36 -7.50 -25.75
N VAL A 288 -11.17 -7.63 -24.44
CA VAL A 288 -11.32 -8.92 -23.74
C VAL A 288 -12.80 -9.28 -23.57
N HIS A 289 -13.69 -8.31 -23.39
CA HIS A 289 -15.13 -8.57 -23.29
C HIS A 289 -15.88 -8.75 -24.63
N GLN A 290 -15.18 -8.67 -25.76
CA GLN A 290 -15.76 -8.87 -27.10
C GLN A 290 -15.27 -10.14 -27.81
N ARG A 291 -14.50 -11.00 -27.11
CA ARG A 291 -14.10 -12.33 -27.63
C ARG A 291 -14.82 -13.51 -27.00
N ASP A 292 -15.69 -13.27 -26.01
CA ASP A 292 -16.47 -14.31 -25.33
C ASP A 292 -17.99 -14.10 -25.45
N LEU A 293 -18.45 -13.64 -26.63
CA LEU A 293 -19.85 -13.69 -27.08
C LEU A 293 -19.91 -14.07 -28.56
#